data_AF-A0A5M8NU59-F1
#
_entry.id   AF-A0A5M8NU59-F1
#
_cell.length_a   1.000
_cell.length_b   1.000
_cell.length_c   1.000
_cell.angle_alpha   90.00
_cell.angle_beta   90.00
_cell.angle_gamma   90.00
#
_symmetry.space_group_name_H-M   'P 1'
#
loop_
_entity.id
_entity.type
_entity.pdbx_description
1 polymer ?
#
loop_
_entity_poly.entity_id
_entity_poly.type
_entity_poly.pdbx_seq_one_letter_code
_entity_poly.pdbx_strand_id
1 'polypeptide(L)'
;MIGTKYLWRVLSDAGYDDLAFSVATQETYPSYGYWKNNHATTLLEQWEGTNSHNHQMFGTILEYLYQYLAGIRSPFQTEKSRGYKQIHLQPCMPDTLHKVKASLQTVAGTILSGWERHDSHYVYQVTIPSNTVATLELPTNGYDSATEITEGNTVVWQNGEFSNTDPGIIDTGQTHLK
;
A
#
# COMPACT_ATOMS: atom_id res chain seq x y z
N MET A 1 16.87 -18.39 -1.93
CA MET A 1 16.08 -17.29 -1.36
C MET A 1 15.25 -16.60 -2.44
N ILE A 2 14.24 -17.31 -2.95
CA ILE A 2 13.41 -16.83 -4.09
C ILE A 2 11.98 -16.54 -3.63
N GLY A 3 11.51 -17.22 -2.57
CA GLY A 3 10.16 -17.06 -2.03
C GLY A 3 9.85 -15.68 -1.47
N THR A 4 10.79 -15.01 -0.79
CA THR A 4 10.57 -13.69 -0.16
C THR A 4 10.19 -12.59 -1.17
N LYS A 5 10.55 -12.76 -2.44
CA LYS A 5 10.11 -11.86 -3.52
C LYS A 5 8.60 -11.93 -3.76
N TYR A 6 8.02 -13.12 -3.64
CA TYR A 6 6.61 -13.36 -3.93
C TYR A 6 5.72 -13.29 -2.70
N LEU A 7 6.30 -13.48 -1.51
CA LEU A 7 5.60 -13.52 -0.23
C LEU A 7 4.63 -12.34 -0.04
N TRP A 8 5.13 -11.12 -0.19
CA TRP A 8 4.34 -9.90 0.04
C TRP A 8 3.16 -9.79 -0.90
N ARG A 9 3.42 -10.05 -2.19
CA ARG A 9 2.40 -10.06 -3.22
C ARG A 9 1.33 -11.10 -2.94
N VAL A 10 1.72 -12.34 -2.70
CA VAL A 10 0.76 -13.44 -2.51
C VAL A 10 -0.12 -13.22 -1.30
N LEU A 11 0.44 -12.77 -0.17
CA LEU A 11 -0.35 -12.50 1.03
C LEU A 11 -1.32 -11.34 0.80
N SER A 12 -0.83 -10.23 0.27
CA SER A 12 -1.64 -9.00 0.16
C SER A 12 -2.67 -9.08 -0.97
N ASP A 13 -2.32 -9.65 -2.14
CA ASP A 13 -3.27 -9.86 -3.24
C ASP A 13 -4.40 -10.83 -2.85
N ALA A 14 -4.14 -11.72 -1.88
CA ALA A 14 -5.14 -12.64 -1.33
C ALA A 14 -5.88 -12.09 -0.11
N GLY A 15 -5.69 -10.81 0.25
CA GLY A 15 -6.38 -10.15 1.35
C GLY A 15 -5.87 -10.49 2.75
N TYR A 16 -4.70 -11.13 2.88
CA TYR A 16 -4.09 -11.46 4.17
C TYR A 16 -3.20 -10.30 4.69
N ASP A 17 -3.75 -9.09 4.73
CA ASP A 17 -3.01 -7.86 5.06
C ASP A 17 -2.40 -7.91 6.47
N ASP A 18 -3.16 -8.37 7.47
CA ASP A 18 -2.70 -8.53 8.85
C ASP A 18 -1.56 -9.54 8.98
N LEU A 19 -1.63 -10.63 8.22
CA LEU A 19 -0.58 -11.64 8.20
C LEU A 19 0.67 -11.11 7.53
N ALA A 20 0.54 -10.42 6.39
CA ALA A 20 1.66 -9.77 5.71
C ALA A 20 2.36 -8.78 6.65
N PHE A 21 1.59 -7.97 7.38
CA PHE A 21 2.12 -7.01 8.33
C PHE A 21 2.78 -7.69 9.54
N SER A 22 2.17 -8.74 10.08
CA SER A 22 2.74 -9.53 11.19
C SER A 22 4.07 -10.17 10.80
N VAL A 23 4.20 -10.68 9.58
CA VAL A 23 5.46 -11.23 9.07
C VAL A 23 6.52 -10.12 8.87
N ALA A 24 6.12 -8.97 8.33
CA ALA A 24 7.00 -7.82 8.12
C ALA A 24 7.56 -7.24 9.43
N THR A 25 6.79 -7.33 10.53
CA THR A 25 7.10 -6.72 11.83
C THR A 25 7.56 -7.71 12.89
N GLN A 26 7.62 -9.02 12.58
CA GLN A 26 8.14 -10.04 13.49
C GLN A 26 9.55 -9.68 13.98
N GLU A 27 9.79 -9.87 15.28
CA GLU A 27 11.06 -9.54 15.94
C GLU A 27 11.91 -10.77 16.30
N THR A 28 11.34 -11.97 16.34
CA THR A 28 12.07 -13.21 16.60
C THR A 28 12.64 -13.83 15.33
N TYR A 29 13.74 -14.58 15.47
CA TYR A 29 14.35 -15.31 14.36
C TYR A 29 13.36 -16.29 13.69
N PRO A 30 13.34 -16.41 12.35
CA PRO A 30 14.03 -15.58 11.35
C PRO A 30 13.19 -14.37 10.90
N SER A 31 13.71 -13.13 11.03
CA SER A 31 12.99 -11.93 10.59
C SER A 31 13.88 -10.69 10.38
N TYR A 32 13.32 -9.66 9.74
CA TYR A 32 13.95 -8.33 9.66
C TYR A 32 14.06 -7.67 11.04
N GLY A 33 13.06 -7.84 11.91
CA GLY A 33 13.08 -7.33 13.28
C GLY A 33 14.19 -7.98 14.11
N TYR A 34 14.48 -9.28 13.90
CA TYR A 34 15.60 -9.96 14.53
C TYR A 34 16.93 -9.32 14.15
N TRP A 35 17.15 -9.01 12.87
CA TRP A 35 18.36 -8.28 12.44
C TRP A 35 18.47 -6.90 13.06
N LYS A 36 17.39 -6.12 13.06
CA LYS A 36 17.33 -4.80 13.70
C LYS A 36 17.68 -4.90 15.20
N ASN A 37 17.09 -5.87 15.90
CA ASN A 37 17.32 -6.08 17.33
C ASN A 37 18.76 -6.56 17.62
N ASN A 38 19.45 -7.14 16.64
CA ASN A 38 20.87 -7.48 16.68
C ASN A 38 21.77 -6.41 16.01
N HIS A 39 21.31 -5.15 15.99
CA HIS A 39 22.08 -3.98 15.55
C HIS A 39 22.49 -3.94 14.07
N ALA A 40 21.84 -4.71 13.20
CA ALA A 40 22.06 -4.60 11.77
C ALA A 40 21.58 -3.24 11.23
N THR A 41 22.42 -2.56 10.46
CA THR A 41 22.10 -1.29 9.79
C THR A 41 21.84 -1.46 8.28
N THR A 42 22.01 -2.67 7.77
CA THR A 42 21.85 -3.08 6.37
C THR A 42 21.14 -4.44 6.32
N LEU A 43 20.80 -4.91 5.12
CA LEU A 43 20.22 -6.25 4.93
C LEU A 43 21.35 -7.30 4.89
N LEU A 44 21.15 -8.45 5.51
CA LEU A 44 22.14 -9.53 5.54
C LEU A 44 21.86 -10.53 4.42
N GLU A 45 22.87 -11.34 4.07
CA GLU A 45 22.75 -12.37 3.04
C GLU A 45 21.86 -13.55 3.45
N GLN A 46 21.82 -13.84 4.76
CA GLN A 46 21.06 -14.94 5.36
C GLN A 46 20.58 -14.56 6.75
N TRP A 47 19.54 -15.23 7.24
CA TRP A 47 18.88 -14.88 8.49
C TRP A 47 19.78 -15.02 9.71
N GLU A 48 20.65 -16.03 9.71
CA GLU A 48 21.62 -16.32 10.77
C GLU A 48 22.75 -15.28 10.85
N GLY A 49 22.99 -14.54 9.76
CA GLY A 49 24.00 -13.49 9.71
C GLY A 49 25.46 -13.98 9.74
N THR A 50 25.75 -15.23 9.37
CA THR A 50 27.15 -15.72 9.34
C THR A 50 27.95 -15.38 8.07
N ASN A 51 27.34 -14.71 7.08
CA ASN A 51 27.96 -14.31 5.80
C ASN A 51 27.89 -12.79 5.61
N SER A 52 27.75 -12.26 4.38
CA SER A 52 27.73 -10.83 4.13
C SER A 52 26.62 -10.12 4.93
N HIS A 53 26.96 -8.98 5.52
CA HIS A 53 26.02 -8.12 6.25
C HIS A 53 25.47 -6.98 5.40
N ASN A 54 25.76 -6.97 4.10
CA ASN A 54 25.26 -5.96 3.17
C ASN A 54 24.87 -6.63 1.85
N HIS A 55 23.68 -7.21 1.81
CA HIS A 55 23.16 -8.00 0.70
C HIS A 55 21.69 -7.66 0.40
N GLN A 56 21.44 -7.13 -0.80
CA GLN A 56 20.15 -6.54 -1.18
C GLN A 56 19.00 -7.53 -1.46
N MET A 57 19.22 -8.85 -1.42
CA MET A 57 18.23 -9.84 -1.90
C MET A 57 16.95 -9.86 -1.06
N PHE A 58 17.04 -9.47 0.21
CA PHE A 58 15.88 -9.30 1.10
C PHE A 58 15.22 -7.91 1.00
N GLY A 59 15.66 -7.08 0.06
CA GLY A 59 15.15 -5.71 -0.12
C GLY A 59 13.71 -5.63 -0.61
N THR A 60 13.09 -6.77 -0.96
CA THR A 60 11.69 -6.82 -1.42
C THR A 60 10.68 -6.38 -0.36
N ILE A 61 11.09 -6.25 0.91
CA ILE A 61 10.27 -5.57 1.93
C ILE A 61 9.94 -4.13 1.54
N LEU A 62 10.82 -3.41 0.84
CA LEU A 62 10.51 -2.05 0.35
C LEU A 62 9.37 -2.08 -0.67
N GLU A 63 9.26 -3.15 -1.46
CA GLU A 63 8.12 -3.36 -2.35
C GLU A 63 6.81 -3.41 -1.57
N TYR A 64 6.79 -4.16 -0.47
CA TYR A 64 5.64 -4.24 0.44
C TYR A 64 5.26 -2.87 1.01
N LEU A 65 6.24 -2.12 1.54
CA LEU A 65 5.99 -0.80 2.15
C LEU A 65 5.38 0.20 1.15
N TYR A 66 5.89 0.25 -0.08
CA TYR A 66 5.42 1.22 -1.08
C TYR A 66 4.18 0.75 -1.84
N GLN A 67 4.21 -0.46 -2.40
CA GLN A 67 3.14 -0.92 -3.28
C GLN A 67 1.90 -1.39 -2.53
N TYR A 68 2.05 -1.89 -1.31
CA TYR A 68 0.94 -2.49 -0.56
C TYR A 68 0.55 -1.59 0.61
N LEU A 69 1.41 -1.36 1.60
CA LEU A 69 1.03 -0.53 2.76
C LEU A 69 0.65 0.90 2.35
N ALA A 70 1.49 1.57 1.54
CA ALA A 70 1.16 2.88 1.01
C ALA A 70 0.30 2.83 -0.27
N GLY A 71 0.16 1.65 -0.88
CA GLY A 71 -0.69 1.43 -2.04
C GLY A 71 -0.19 1.95 -3.38
N ILE A 72 1.03 2.50 -3.49
CA ILE A 72 1.56 3.06 -4.76
C ILE A 72 2.01 1.91 -5.67
N ARG A 73 1.10 1.40 -6.51
CA ARG A 73 1.35 0.20 -7.32
C ARG A 73 2.33 0.44 -8.46
N SER A 74 2.97 -0.65 -8.89
CA SER A 74 3.93 -0.65 -10.00
C SER A 74 3.33 -0.05 -11.29
N PRO A 75 4.07 0.84 -11.99
CA PRO A 75 3.61 1.46 -13.22
C PRO A 75 3.69 0.50 -14.42
N PHE A 76 4.12 -0.74 -14.23
CA PHE A 76 4.28 -1.73 -15.31
C PHE A 76 3.14 -2.76 -15.38
N GLN A 77 2.04 -2.54 -14.65
CA GLN A 77 0.85 -3.39 -14.71
C GLN A 77 0.19 -3.34 -16.10
N THR A 78 0.12 -2.15 -16.71
CA THR A 78 -0.44 -1.95 -18.06
C THR A 78 0.45 -1.04 -18.90
N GLU A 79 0.24 -1.02 -20.23
CA GLU A 79 0.90 -0.07 -21.13
C GLU A 79 0.61 1.39 -20.76
N LYS A 80 -0.62 1.66 -20.28
CA LYS A 80 -1.07 3.01 -19.92
C LYS A 80 -0.51 3.49 -18.58
N SER A 81 -0.16 2.58 -17.66
CA SER A 81 0.42 2.93 -16.36
C SER A 81 1.91 3.27 -16.43
N ARG A 82 2.59 3.01 -17.57
CA ARG A 82 4.04 3.22 -17.70
C ARG A 82 4.44 4.66 -17.38
N GLY A 83 5.49 4.79 -16.57
CA GLY A 83 5.98 6.07 -16.10
C GLY A 83 4.99 6.83 -15.20
N TYR A 84 4.02 6.13 -14.60
CA TYR A 84 2.97 6.71 -13.75
C TYR A 84 2.04 7.70 -14.46
N LYS A 85 1.76 7.49 -15.76
CA LYS A 85 0.72 8.24 -16.48
C LYS A 85 -0.69 7.92 -15.97
N GLN A 86 -0.93 6.63 -15.71
CA GLN A 86 -2.04 6.14 -14.90
C GLN A 86 -1.47 5.57 -13.61
N ILE A 87 -1.91 6.11 -12.48
CA ILE A 87 -1.46 5.76 -11.15
C ILE A 87 -2.52 4.84 -10.53
N HIS A 88 -2.09 3.72 -9.98
CA HIS A 88 -2.96 2.83 -9.23
C HIS A 88 -2.58 2.94 -7.75
N LEU A 89 -3.55 3.38 -6.93
CA LEU A 89 -3.44 3.49 -5.49
C LEU A 89 -4.36 2.45 -4.88
N GLN A 90 -3.79 1.44 -4.23
CA GLN A 90 -4.55 0.37 -3.60
C GLN A 90 -3.85 -0.03 -2.30
N PRO A 91 -4.03 0.75 -1.22
CA PRO A 91 -3.44 0.46 0.08
C PRO A 91 -3.99 -0.82 0.70
N CYS A 92 -3.13 -1.56 1.37
CA CYS A 92 -3.47 -2.56 2.37
C CYS A 92 -3.54 -1.87 3.73
N MET A 93 -4.56 -2.16 4.53
CA MET A 93 -4.81 -1.48 5.82
C MET A 93 -4.92 -2.49 6.97
N PRO A 94 -3.79 -3.03 7.46
CA PRO A 94 -3.77 -3.96 8.59
C PRO A 94 -4.38 -3.34 9.86
N ASP A 95 -5.07 -4.14 10.65
CA ASP A 95 -5.82 -3.68 11.82
C ASP A 95 -4.91 -3.07 12.91
N THR A 96 -3.71 -3.63 13.04
CA THR A 96 -2.73 -3.25 14.06
C THR A 96 -1.86 -2.05 13.69
N LEU A 97 -2.01 -1.51 12.47
CA LEU A 97 -1.24 -0.38 11.99
C LEU A 97 -2.13 0.87 11.93
N HIS A 98 -1.71 1.94 12.63
CA HIS A 98 -2.51 3.17 12.72
C HIS A 98 -2.29 4.15 11.57
N LYS A 99 -1.09 4.17 10.97
CA LYS A 99 -0.72 5.23 10.02
C LYS A 99 0.35 4.79 9.06
N VAL A 100 0.18 5.16 7.80
CA VAL A 100 1.19 5.03 6.74
C VAL A 100 1.30 6.35 5.98
N LYS A 101 2.52 6.71 5.59
CA LYS A 101 2.77 7.81 4.65
C LYS A 101 3.99 7.49 3.81
N ALA A 102 3.83 7.53 2.50
CA ALA A 102 4.93 7.43 1.55
C ALA A 102 4.84 8.52 0.48
N SER A 103 5.99 8.88 -0.06
CA SER A 103 6.10 9.76 -1.23
C SER A 103 7.04 9.12 -2.25
N LEU A 104 6.65 9.15 -3.52
CA LEU A 104 7.47 8.66 -4.61
C LEU A 104 7.69 9.79 -5.63
N GLN A 105 8.96 10.07 -5.92
CA GLN A 105 9.33 10.97 -7.02
C GLN A 105 9.30 10.18 -8.33
N THR A 106 8.46 10.60 -9.26
CA THR A 106 8.30 9.96 -10.57
C THR A 106 8.62 10.95 -11.68
N VAL A 107 8.68 10.46 -12.93
CA VAL A 107 8.81 11.31 -14.12
C VAL A 107 7.61 12.24 -14.33
N ALA A 108 6.44 11.90 -13.77
CA ALA A 108 5.25 12.74 -13.83
C ALA A 108 5.20 13.79 -12.70
N GLY A 109 5.99 13.61 -11.65
CA GLY A 109 5.98 14.45 -10.44
C GLY A 109 5.90 13.62 -9.16
N THR A 110 5.65 14.29 -8.03
CA THR A 110 5.53 13.63 -6.73
C THR A 110 4.16 12.98 -6.58
N ILE A 111 4.16 11.69 -6.24
CA ILE A 111 2.99 10.97 -5.73
C ILE A 111 3.11 10.90 -4.22
N LEU A 112 2.08 11.34 -3.49
CA LEU A 112 1.95 11.10 -2.06
C LEU A 112 0.80 10.14 -1.84
N SER A 113 1.01 9.14 -0.99
CA SER A 113 -0.01 8.18 -0.62
C SER A 113 0.12 7.84 0.85
N GLY A 114 -0.95 8.03 1.61
CA GLY A 114 -0.95 7.76 3.03
C GLY A 114 -2.36 7.68 3.60
N TRP A 115 -2.49 6.93 4.68
CA TRP A 115 -3.74 6.76 5.39
C TRP A 115 -3.50 6.76 6.89
N GLU A 116 -4.51 7.18 7.63
CA GLU A 116 -4.53 7.17 9.09
C GLU A 116 -5.86 6.61 9.57
N ARG A 117 -5.80 5.65 10.48
CA ARG A 117 -6.95 5.01 11.12
C ARG A 117 -7.35 5.85 12.33
N HIS A 118 -8.61 6.26 12.35
CA HIS A 118 -9.30 6.79 13.53
C HIS A 118 -10.31 5.77 14.05
N ASP A 119 -10.95 6.07 15.18
CA ASP A 119 -11.86 5.14 15.85
C ASP A 119 -13.04 4.71 14.98
N SER A 120 -13.54 5.59 14.12
CA SER A 120 -14.76 5.38 13.32
C SER A 120 -14.57 5.50 11.81
N HIS A 121 -13.39 5.91 11.34
CA HIS A 121 -13.14 6.19 9.93
C HIS A 121 -11.64 6.16 9.61
N TYR A 122 -11.32 6.21 8.33
CA TYR A 122 -9.97 6.39 7.84
C TYR A 122 -9.85 7.74 7.13
N VAL A 123 -8.72 8.42 7.29
CA VAL A 123 -8.36 9.59 6.51
C VAL A 123 -7.30 9.18 5.50
N TYR A 124 -7.62 9.28 4.21
CA TYR A 124 -6.69 9.03 3.12
C TYR A 124 -6.16 10.36 2.56
N GLN A 125 -4.84 10.52 2.57
CA GLN A 125 -4.17 11.68 1.99
C GLN A 125 -3.42 11.27 0.72
N VAL A 126 -3.76 11.92 -0.38
CA VAL A 126 -3.18 11.66 -1.69
C VAL A 126 -2.69 12.94 -2.36
N THR A 127 -1.62 12.83 -3.13
CA THR A 127 -1.21 13.87 -4.09
C THR A 127 -0.98 13.23 -5.44
N ILE A 128 -1.74 13.68 -6.43
CA ILE A 128 -1.65 13.22 -7.82
C ILE A 128 -0.99 14.33 -8.65
N PRO A 129 0.12 14.06 -9.34
CA PRO A 129 0.77 15.08 -10.15
C PRO A 129 -0.10 15.47 -11.36
N SER A 130 0.04 16.72 -11.82
CA SER A 130 -0.69 17.22 -12.99
C SER A 130 -0.47 16.37 -14.24
N ASN A 131 -1.44 16.34 -15.14
CA ASN A 131 -1.44 15.53 -16.37
C ASN A 131 -1.34 14.01 -16.14
N THR A 132 -1.75 13.54 -14.96
CA THR A 132 -1.92 12.12 -14.67
C THR A 132 -3.36 11.84 -14.21
N VAL A 133 -3.72 10.57 -14.23
CA VAL A 133 -4.99 10.08 -13.69
C VAL A 133 -4.66 9.02 -12.64
N ALA A 134 -5.38 9.02 -11.54
CA ALA A 134 -5.25 7.99 -10.51
C ALA A 134 -6.54 7.21 -10.34
N THR A 135 -6.41 5.92 -10.09
CA THR A 135 -7.48 5.06 -9.59
C THR A 135 -7.15 4.73 -8.15
N LEU A 136 -8.08 5.05 -7.24
CA LEU A 136 -7.97 4.75 -5.81
C LEU A 136 -8.94 3.62 -5.47
N GLU A 137 -8.40 2.49 -5.05
CA GLU A 137 -9.15 1.33 -4.57
C GLU A 137 -8.93 1.19 -3.06
N LEU A 138 -9.97 1.46 -2.27
CA LEU A 138 -9.92 1.36 -0.82
C LEU A 138 -10.51 0.02 -0.36
N PRO A 139 -9.85 -0.70 0.56
CA PRO A 139 -10.43 -1.90 1.14
C PRO A 139 -11.65 -1.53 1.99
N THR A 140 -12.76 -2.25 1.81
CA THR A 140 -13.97 -2.01 2.61
C THR A 140 -13.90 -2.66 3.97
N ASN A 141 -12.96 -3.57 4.25
CA ASN A 141 -12.74 -4.22 5.55
C ASN A 141 -14.04 -4.75 6.22
N GLY A 142 -15.01 -5.20 5.40
CA GLY A 142 -16.31 -5.69 5.90
C GLY A 142 -17.37 -4.62 6.19
N TYR A 143 -17.11 -3.34 5.87
CA TYR A 143 -18.04 -2.21 6.03
C TYR A 143 -19.03 -2.02 4.86
N ASP A 144 -19.24 -3.04 4.02
CA ASP A 144 -19.85 -2.97 2.67
C ASP A 144 -21.23 -2.28 2.55
N SER A 145 -22.02 -2.19 3.62
CA SER A 145 -23.42 -1.71 3.53
C SER A 145 -23.62 -0.24 3.90
N ALA A 146 -22.62 0.42 4.49
CA ALA A 146 -22.75 1.78 5.02
C ALA A 146 -21.50 2.65 4.83
N THR A 147 -20.65 2.31 3.85
CA THR A 147 -19.45 3.11 3.54
C THR A 147 -19.85 4.46 2.95
N GLU A 148 -19.47 5.52 3.63
CA GLU A 148 -19.47 6.89 3.11
C GLU A 148 -18.03 7.29 2.82
N ILE A 149 -17.79 7.86 1.63
CA ILE A 149 -16.52 8.48 1.26
C ILE A 149 -16.77 9.95 1.03
N THR A 150 -15.95 10.79 1.67
CA THR A 150 -15.98 12.25 1.52
C THR A 150 -14.66 12.77 1.00
N GLU A 151 -14.70 13.68 0.04
CA GLU A 151 -13.56 14.54 -0.31
C GLU A 151 -13.72 15.89 0.39
N GLY A 152 -12.86 16.17 1.37
CA GLY A 152 -13.06 17.30 2.26
C GLY A 152 -14.39 17.18 3.01
N ASN A 153 -15.35 18.06 2.69
CA ASN A 153 -16.70 18.04 3.28
C ASN A 153 -17.78 17.58 2.29
N THR A 154 -17.39 17.11 1.11
CA THR A 154 -18.31 16.72 0.04
C THR A 154 -18.43 15.20 0.00
N VAL A 155 -19.64 14.68 0.11
CA VAL A 155 -19.90 13.24 -0.06
C VAL A 155 -19.72 12.87 -1.53
N VAL A 156 -18.80 11.94 -1.80
CA VAL A 156 -18.51 11.44 -3.16
C VAL A 156 -19.06 10.03 -3.36
N TRP A 157 -19.19 9.24 -2.30
CA TRP A 157 -19.80 7.91 -2.35
C TRP A 157 -20.61 7.66 -1.09
N GLN A 158 -21.80 7.10 -1.23
CA GLN A 158 -22.61 6.67 -0.09
C GLN A 158 -23.51 5.50 -0.50
N ASN A 159 -23.59 4.46 0.33
CA ASN A 159 -24.53 3.34 0.15
C ASN A 159 -24.47 2.67 -1.23
N GLY A 160 -23.28 2.59 -1.84
CA GLY A 160 -23.10 1.97 -3.15
C GLY A 160 -23.34 2.90 -4.34
N GLU A 161 -23.69 4.17 -4.08
CA GLU A 161 -23.98 5.16 -5.11
C GLU A 161 -22.92 6.28 -5.13
N PHE A 162 -22.58 6.70 -6.35
CA PHE A 162 -21.66 7.80 -6.59
C PHE A 162 -22.39 9.14 -6.68
N SER A 163 -21.86 10.13 -5.97
CA SER A 163 -22.28 11.52 -6.05
C SER A 163 -21.30 12.26 -6.95
N ASN A 164 -21.74 12.64 -8.16
CA ASN A 164 -20.92 13.38 -9.14
C ASN A 164 -20.80 14.88 -8.77
N THR A 165 -20.29 15.15 -7.57
CA THR A 165 -20.20 16.50 -6.99
C THR A 165 -18.82 17.13 -7.14
N ASP A 166 -17.78 16.36 -7.48
CA ASP A 166 -16.43 16.86 -7.74
C ASP A 166 -16.01 16.58 -9.20
N PRO A 167 -15.70 17.60 -10.02
CA PRO A 167 -15.28 17.41 -11.41
C PRO A 167 -13.92 16.72 -11.56
N GLY A 168 -13.11 16.63 -10.50
CA GLY A 168 -11.86 15.87 -10.45
C GLY A 168 -12.07 14.36 -10.35
N ILE A 169 -13.25 13.91 -9.91
CA ILE A 169 -13.60 12.49 -9.84
C ILE A 169 -14.39 12.09 -11.08
N ILE A 170 -13.74 11.36 -11.97
CA ILE A 170 -14.26 11.08 -13.31
C ILE A 170 -15.04 9.76 -13.42
N ASP A 171 -14.88 8.85 -12.46
CA ASP A 171 -15.52 7.54 -12.42
C ASP A 171 -15.41 6.93 -11.01
N THR A 172 -16.33 6.03 -10.66
CA THR A 172 -16.29 5.25 -9.43
C THR A 172 -16.99 3.89 -9.60
N GLY A 173 -16.66 2.94 -8.74
CA GLY A 173 -17.29 1.63 -8.73
C GLY A 173 -16.99 0.85 -7.46
N GLN A 174 -17.78 -0.19 -7.21
CA GLN A 174 -17.52 -1.17 -6.16
C GLN A 174 -17.17 -2.50 -6.82
N THR A 175 -16.08 -3.10 -6.34
CA THR A 175 -15.61 -4.40 -6.83
C THR A 175 -15.67 -5.40 -5.70
N HIS A 176 -16.36 -6.53 -5.90
CA HIS A 176 -16.30 -7.64 -4.96
C HIS A 176 -15.09 -8.51 -5.31
N LEU A 177 -14.08 -8.51 -4.45
CA LEU A 177 -13.03 -9.53 -4.52
C LEU A 177 -13.68 -10.90 -4.24
N LYS A 178 -13.45 -11.86 -5.13
CA LYS A 178 -13.97 -13.24 -5.02
C LYS A 178 -13.19 -14.08 -4.03
#